data_AF-A0A1X1MVC8-F1
#
_entry.id   AF-A0A1X1MVC8-F1
#
_cell.length_a   1.000
_cell.length_b   1.000
_cell.length_c   1.000
_cell.angle_alpha   90.00
_cell.angle_beta   90.00
_cell.angle_gamma   90.00
#
_symmetry.space_group_name_H-M   'P 1'
#
loop_
_entity.id
_entity.type
_entity.pdbx_description
1 polymer ?
#
loop_
_entity_poly.entity_id
_entity_poly.type
_entity_poly.pdbx_seq_one_letter_code
_entity_poly.pdbx_strand_id
1 'polypeptide(L)'
;MTLSDGSDTKVTITITGTDDDPVISADTDEVTEGDVTPVSGTLTATDADNPDLEFAPNTITDAYGEFTVDAEGNWTFTLADNATVDALTAGQKEVREFT
;
A
#
# COMPACT_ATOMS: atom_id res chain seq x y z
N MET A 1 41.86 13.38 22.74
CA MET A 1 42.50 12.95 23.99
C MET A 1 43.87 13.58 24.03
N THR A 2 44.28 14.10 25.18
CA THR A 2 45.54 14.82 25.32
C THR A 2 46.46 14.02 26.24
N LEU A 3 47.70 13.79 25.82
CA LEU A 3 48.70 13.08 26.59
C LEU A 3 49.38 14.01 27.61
N SER A 4 50.03 13.43 28.62
CA SER A 4 50.69 14.18 29.70
C SER A 4 51.82 15.11 29.23
N ASP A 5 52.31 14.92 28.00
CA ASP A 5 53.32 15.77 27.36
C ASP A 5 52.72 16.92 26.53
N GLY A 6 51.39 17.07 26.54
CA GLY A 6 50.67 18.12 25.82
C GLY A 6 50.39 17.81 24.35
N SER A 7 50.73 16.62 23.85
CA SER A 7 50.34 16.18 22.51
C SER A 7 48.87 15.73 22.45
N ASP A 8 48.18 16.08 21.36
CA ASP A 8 46.78 15.70 21.13
C ASP A 8 46.65 14.53 20.16
N THR A 9 45.69 13.64 20.45
CA THR A 9 45.21 12.59 19.54
C THR A 9 43.69 12.64 19.41
N LYS A 10 43.13 12.11 18.32
CA LYS A 10 41.68 12.03 18.08
C LYS A 10 41.24 10.57 17.94
N VAL A 11 40.07 10.26 18.49
CA VAL A 11 39.32 9.05 18.12
C VAL A 11 38.22 9.48 17.15
N THR A 12 38.23 8.86 15.99
CA THR A 12 37.17 9.00 14.99
C THR A 12 36.33 7.75 15.02
N ILE A 13 35.03 7.91 15.31
CA ILE A 13 34.03 6.84 15.19
C ILE A 13 33.20 7.18 13.96
N THR A 14 33.16 6.25 13.00
CA THR A 14 32.26 6.33 11.84
C THR A 14 31.07 5.42 12.13
N ILE A 15 29.86 5.99 12.09
CA ILE A 15 28.60 5.23 12.17
C ILE A 15 27.97 5.30 10.78
N THR A 16 27.58 4.14 10.25
CA THR A 16 26.89 4.01 8.97
C THR A 16 25.50 3.46 9.24
N GLY A 17 24.47 4.20 8.84
CA GLY A 17 23.09 3.69 8.82
C GLY A 17 22.85 2.77 7.62
N THR A 18 21.82 1.93 7.72
CA THR A 18 21.22 1.21 6.59
C THR A 18 19.94 1.91 6.17
N ASP A 19 19.45 1.63 4.97
CA ASP A 19 18.13 2.02 4.48
C ASP A 19 17.25 0.75 4.51
N ASP A 20 16.12 0.80 5.20
CA ASP A 20 15.16 -0.30 5.31
C ASP A 20 14.01 -0.15 4.28
N ASP A 21 13.66 -1.23 3.58
CA ASP A 21 12.56 -1.20 2.59
C ASP A 21 11.19 -0.96 3.26
N PRO A 22 10.26 -0.23 2.61
CA PRO A 22 8.92 -0.02 3.14
C PRO A 22 8.10 -1.31 3.15
N VAL A 23 7.24 -1.46 4.17
CA VAL A 23 6.30 -2.57 4.32
C VAL A 23 4.87 -2.05 4.14
N ILE A 24 4.11 -2.67 3.24
CA ILE A 24 2.70 -2.33 2.94
C ILE A 24 1.79 -3.47 3.41
N SER A 25 0.67 -3.15 4.06
CA SER A 25 -0.34 -4.15 4.46
C SER A 25 -1.08 -4.73 3.25
N ALA A 26 -1.64 -5.93 3.39
CA ALA A 26 -2.58 -6.51 2.43
C ALA A 26 -4.02 -6.41 2.96
N ASP A 27 -4.98 -6.24 2.05
CA ASP A 27 -6.41 -6.22 2.37
C ASP A 27 -7.22 -6.90 1.25
N THR A 28 -8.36 -7.51 1.59
CA THR A 28 -9.20 -8.27 0.64
C THR A 28 -10.67 -8.21 1.04
N ASP A 29 -11.56 -8.06 0.07
CA ASP A 29 -13.02 -8.13 0.28
C ASP A 29 -13.70 -8.89 -0.88
N GLU A 30 -14.96 -9.27 -0.70
CA GLU A 30 -15.78 -9.99 -1.69
C GLU A 30 -17.08 -9.21 -1.98
N VAL A 31 -17.42 -9.08 -3.26
CA VAL A 31 -18.73 -8.57 -3.73
C VAL A 31 -19.49 -9.66 -4.46
N THR A 32 -20.81 -9.61 -4.40
CA THR A 32 -21.70 -10.55 -5.12
C THR A 32 -22.32 -9.85 -6.32
N GLU A 33 -22.45 -10.58 -7.43
CA GLU A 33 -23.16 -10.13 -8.63
C GLU A 33 -24.53 -9.51 -8.26
N GLY A 34 -24.85 -8.36 -8.88
CA GLY A 34 -26.07 -7.61 -8.63
C GLY A 34 -26.05 -6.75 -7.35
N ASP A 35 -25.03 -6.89 -6.51
CA ASP A 35 -24.78 -5.95 -5.41
C ASP A 35 -23.73 -4.90 -5.84
N VAL A 36 -24.22 -3.72 -6.16
CA VAL A 36 -23.39 -2.57 -6.57
C VAL A 36 -22.97 -1.71 -5.38
N THR A 37 -23.18 -2.18 -4.14
CA THR A 37 -22.70 -1.50 -2.95
C THR A 37 -21.17 -1.52 -2.95
N PRO A 38 -20.50 -0.35 -2.87
CA PRO A 38 -19.05 -0.33 -2.81
C PRO A 38 -18.53 -1.02 -1.55
N VAL A 39 -17.44 -1.78 -1.70
CA VAL A 39 -16.64 -2.28 -0.58
C VAL A 39 -15.43 -1.37 -0.38
N SER A 40 -14.89 -1.34 0.83
CA SER A 40 -13.82 -0.41 1.19
C SER A 40 -12.96 -0.94 2.31
N GLY A 41 -11.72 -0.49 2.37
CA GLY A 41 -10.79 -0.78 3.46
C GLY A 41 -9.67 0.24 3.54
N THR A 42 -8.61 -0.10 4.27
CA THR A 42 -7.47 0.80 4.49
C THR A 42 -6.16 0.04 4.40
N LEU A 43 -5.24 0.54 3.58
CA LEU A 43 -3.86 0.09 3.52
C LEU A 43 -2.97 0.96 4.42
N THR A 44 -1.95 0.37 5.01
CA THR A 44 -0.91 1.07 5.79
C THR A 44 0.45 0.80 5.18
N ALA A 45 1.29 1.83 5.12
CA ALA A 45 2.70 1.72 4.75
C ALA A 45 3.58 2.18 5.92
N THR A 46 4.64 1.43 6.22
CA THR A 46 5.60 1.77 7.29
C THR A 46 7.03 1.55 6.82
N ASP A 47 7.91 2.46 7.18
CA ASP A 47 9.35 2.41 6.89
C ASP A 47 10.09 3.02 8.09
N ALA A 48 11.18 2.36 8.52
CA ALA A 48 11.93 2.75 9.71
C ALA A 48 12.72 4.04 9.51
N ASP A 49 13.14 4.32 8.28
CA ASP A 49 13.94 5.47 7.88
C ASP A 49 13.08 6.58 7.26
N ASN A 50 11.90 6.23 6.74
CA ASN A 50 10.94 7.16 6.13
C ASN A 50 9.57 7.12 6.84
N PRO A 51 9.39 7.84 7.96
CA PRO A 51 8.15 7.76 8.76
C PRO A 51 6.92 8.41 8.10
N ASP A 52 7.12 9.24 7.07
CA ASP A 52 6.07 10.02 6.40
C ASP A 52 5.70 9.45 5.02
N LEU A 53 5.44 8.13 4.95
CA LEU A 53 4.98 7.50 3.72
C LEU A 53 3.51 7.80 3.44
N GLU A 54 3.22 8.15 2.18
CA GLU A 54 1.87 8.33 1.66
C GLU A 54 1.68 7.48 0.41
N PHE A 55 0.45 7.00 0.18
CA PHE A 55 0.09 6.35 -1.07
C PHE A 55 -0.02 7.39 -2.18
N ALA A 56 0.31 7.00 -3.41
CA ALA A 56 -0.04 7.83 -4.57
C ALA A 56 -1.52 7.59 -4.90
N PRO A 57 -2.39 8.62 -4.88
CA PRO A 57 -3.79 8.44 -5.24
C PRO A 57 -3.92 7.85 -6.64
N ASN A 58 -4.76 6.82 -6.78
CA ASN A 58 -4.90 6.09 -8.04
C ASN A 58 -6.35 5.69 -8.29
N THR A 59 -6.69 5.50 -9.57
CA THR A 59 -7.98 4.99 -10.02
C THR A 59 -7.74 3.99 -11.13
N ILE A 60 -8.24 2.76 -10.94
CA ILE A 60 -8.09 1.66 -11.88
C ILE A 60 -9.50 1.18 -12.25
N THR A 61 -9.84 1.29 -13.53
CA THR A 61 -11.14 0.87 -14.06
C THR A 61 -10.95 -0.24 -15.08
N ASP A 62 -11.84 -1.23 -15.05
CA ASP A 62 -11.87 -2.32 -16.02
C ASP A 62 -13.31 -2.82 -16.26
N ALA A 63 -13.46 -4.00 -16.87
CA ALA A 63 -14.77 -4.55 -17.23
C ALA A 63 -15.65 -4.94 -16.02
N TYR A 64 -15.07 -5.15 -14.84
CA TYR A 64 -15.78 -5.61 -13.64
C TYR A 64 -16.03 -4.51 -12.62
N GLY A 65 -15.32 -3.38 -12.68
CA GLY A 65 -15.53 -2.30 -11.73
C GLY A 65 -14.47 -1.22 -11.77
N GLU A 66 -14.53 -0.39 -10.74
CA GLU A 66 -13.58 0.69 -10.49
C GLU A 66 -13.02 0.56 -9.07
N PHE A 67 -11.69 0.59 -8.98
CA PHE A 67 -10.93 0.67 -7.74
C PHE A 67 -10.35 2.09 -7.60
N THR A 68 -10.43 2.66 -6.41
CA THR A 68 -9.75 3.89 -6.05
C THR A 68 -8.97 3.73 -4.76
N VAL A 69 -7.89 4.47 -4.60
CA VAL A 69 -7.14 4.61 -3.35
C VAL A 69 -6.71 6.08 -3.19
N ASP A 70 -6.81 6.61 -1.97
CA ASP A 70 -6.33 7.96 -1.62
C ASP A 70 -4.92 7.94 -0.99
N ALA A 71 -4.42 9.11 -0.61
CA ALA A 71 -3.05 9.24 -0.07
C ALA A 71 -2.91 8.60 1.32
N GLU A 72 -3.99 8.56 2.07
CA GLU A 72 -4.12 7.92 3.37
C GLU A 72 -4.30 6.39 3.28
N GLY A 73 -4.35 5.83 2.06
CA GLY A 73 -4.49 4.40 1.82
C GLY A 73 -5.93 3.89 1.95
N ASN A 74 -6.92 4.77 2.07
CA ASN A 74 -8.32 4.35 2.03
C ASN A 74 -8.65 3.96 0.60
N TRP A 75 -9.11 2.73 0.42
CA TRP A 75 -9.47 2.21 -0.88
C TRP A 75 -10.96 1.88 -0.97
N THR A 76 -11.51 2.01 -2.16
CA THR A 76 -12.88 1.56 -2.47
C THR A 76 -12.90 0.77 -3.77
N PHE A 77 -13.75 -0.24 -3.85
CA PHE A 77 -14.08 -0.92 -5.09
C PHE A 77 -15.60 -0.90 -5.31
N THR A 78 -16.01 -0.48 -6.51
CA THR A 78 -17.41 -0.49 -6.94
C THR A 78 -17.57 -1.48 -8.10
N LEU A 79 -18.40 -2.50 -7.90
CA LEU A 79 -18.75 -3.46 -8.95
C LEU A 79 -19.52 -2.77 -10.08
N ALA A 80 -19.17 -3.07 -11.33
CA ALA A 80 -19.85 -2.50 -12.48
C ALA A 80 -21.22 -3.17 -12.74
N ASP A 81 -22.23 -2.35 -12.98
CA ASP A 81 -23.56 -2.80 -13.43
C ASP A 81 -23.55 -2.95 -14.96
N ASN A 82 -23.07 -4.10 -15.45
CA ASN A 82 -22.93 -4.34 -16.89
C ASN A 82 -23.01 -5.83 -17.27
N ALA A 83 -23.18 -6.09 -18.57
CA ALA A 83 -23.34 -7.43 -19.13
C ALA A 83 -22.16 -8.40 -18.90
N THR A 84 -20.95 -7.90 -18.58
CA THR A 84 -19.81 -8.75 -18.22
C THR A 84 -20.00 -9.34 -16.83
N VAL A 85 -20.43 -8.50 -15.88
CA VAL A 85 -20.74 -8.91 -14.50
C VAL A 85 -22.00 -9.78 -14.47
N ASP A 86 -23.04 -9.40 -15.22
CA ASP A 86 -24.30 -10.17 -15.32
C ASP A 86 -24.14 -11.53 -16.03
N ALA A 87 -23.01 -11.76 -16.69
CA ALA A 87 -22.72 -13.03 -17.36
C ALA A 87 -22.08 -14.06 -16.43
N LEU A 88 -21.77 -13.69 -15.17
CA LEU A 88 -21.22 -14.62 -14.19
C LEU A 88 -22.23 -15.72 -13.87
N THR A 89 -21.76 -16.96 -13.87
CA THR A 89 -22.61 -18.10 -13.52
C THR A 89 -22.59 -18.37 -12.02
N ALA A 90 -23.61 -19.03 -11.49
CA ALA A 90 -23.69 -19.35 -10.05
C ALA A 90 -22.45 -20.10 -9.56
N GLY A 91 -21.70 -19.48 -8.63
CA GLY A 91 -20.46 -20.02 -8.07
C GLY A 91 -19.20 -19.72 -8.86
N GLN A 92 -19.29 -19.03 -10.00
CA GLN A 92 -18.13 -18.47 -10.69
C GLN A 92 -17.51 -17.36 -9.84
N LYS A 93 -16.17 -17.35 -9.79
CA LYS A 93 -15.39 -16.33 -9.09
C LYS A 93 -14.42 -15.69 -10.08
N GLU A 94 -14.35 -14.37 -10.06
CA GLU A 94 -13.33 -13.59 -10.77
C GLU A 94 -12.52 -12.83 -9.71
N VAL A 95 -11.19 -12.98 -9.75
CA VAL A 95 -10.29 -12.34 -8.77
C VAL A 95 -9.65 -11.13 -9.40
N ARG A 96 -9.70 -9.99 -8.68
CA ARG A 96 -9.08 -8.73 -9.12
C ARG A 96 -7.95 -8.36 -8.16
N GLU A 97 -6.81 -8.02 -8.74
CA GLU A 97 -5.62 -7.57 -8.03
C GLU A 97 -5.28 -6.16 -8.55
N PHE A 98 -5.00 -5.24 -7.62
CA PHE A 98 -4.68 -3.84 -7.90
C PHE A 98 -3.29 -3.52 -7.32
N THR A 99 -2.45 -2.82 -8.09
CA THR A 99 -1.06 -2.47 -7.75
C THR A 99 -0.75 -1.04 -8.12
#